data_AF-A0AB35YX86-F1
#
_entry.id   AF-A0AB35YX86-F1
#
_cell.length_a   1.000
_cell.length_b   1.000
_cell.length_c   1.000
_cell.angle_alpha   90.00
_cell.angle_beta   90.00
_cell.angle_gamma   90.00
#
_symmetry.space_group_name_H-M   'P 1'
#
loop_
_entity.id
_entity.type
_entity.pdbx_description
1 polymer ?
#
loop_
_entity_poly.entity_id
_entity_poly.type
_entity_poly.pdbx_seq_one_letter_code
_entity_poly.pdbx_strand_id
1 'polypeptide(L)'
;MNKTTKNPKVELTPIIEEHDEVILLCERIRLGLRNKVDAKRIKKYIDWFKANYLDAHFDMEQKNIFPILGENNVRVKRALANHRRLNRLFAETAELNKILHKIEEELSNYINFEERILYKEIQLVATEQQLEVIENGEQQIVFSDETWKDRFWLSLSA
;
A
#
# COMPACT_ATOMS: atom_id res chain seq x y z
N MET A 1 -16.64 2.54 42.36
CA MET A 1 -16.03 1.50 41.48
C MET A 1 -16.03 2.04 40.06
N ASN A 2 -14.97 2.75 39.66
CA ASN A 2 -14.81 3.17 38.28
C ASN A 2 -14.16 2.00 37.52
N LYS A 3 -14.98 1.23 36.81
CA LYS A 3 -14.46 0.32 35.79
C LYS A 3 -14.03 1.20 34.62
N THR A 4 -12.75 1.56 34.58
CA THR A 4 -12.09 1.95 33.33
C THR A 4 -12.18 0.75 32.39
N THR A 5 -13.21 0.75 31.55
CA THR A 5 -13.25 -0.08 30.34
C THR A 5 -12.15 0.45 29.45
N LYS A 6 -10.96 -0.18 29.51
CA LYS A 6 -10.00 -0.10 28.42
C LYS A 6 -10.77 -0.57 27.19
N ASN A 7 -11.09 0.35 26.30
CA ASN A 7 -11.53 -0.03 24.97
C ASN A 7 -10.39 -0.90 24.40
N PRO A 8 -10.67 -2.11 23.87
CA PRO A 8 -9.64 -2.86 23.17
C PRO A 8 -9.08 -1.91 22.12
N LYS A 9 -7.76 -1.73 22.11
CA LYS A 9 -7.10 -0.90 21.11
C LYS A 9 -7.57 -1.40 19.75
N VAL A 10 -8.35 -0.59 19.05
CA VAL A 10 -8.72 -0.85 17.67
C VAL A 10 -7.42 -0.85 16.89
N GLU A 11 -6.97 -2.06 16.55
CA GLU A 11 -5.86 -2.27 15.65
C GLU A 11 -6.42 -2.05 14.26
N LEU A 12 -5.83 -1.14 13.49
CA LEU A 12 -6.25 -0.75 12.13
C LEU A 12 -6.05 -1.94 11.15
N THR A 13 -6.68 -3.06 11.44
CA THR A 13 -6.37 -4.38 10.92
C THR A 13 -6.76 -4.50 9.46
N PRO A 14 -7.96 -4.07 9.02
CA PRO A 14 -8.35 -4.20 7.61
C PRO A 14 -7.39 -3.48 6.64
N ILE A 15 -6.98 -2.25 6.98
CA ILE A 15 -6.05 -1.49 6.12
C ILE A 15 -4.62 -2.06 6.16
N ILE A 16 -4.22 -2.68 7.27
CA ILE A 16 -2.95 -3.42 7.35
C ILE A 16 -3.02 -4.68 6.48
N GLU A 17 -4.14 -5.41 6.48
CA GLU A 17 -4.35 -6.58 5.60
C GLU A 17 -4.31 -6.17 4.12
N GLU A 18 -4.81 -4.98 3.75
CA GLU A 18 -4.66 -4.47 2.38
C GLU A 18 -3.20 -4.28 1.94
N HIS A 19 -2.26 -4.04 2.88
CA HIS A 19 -0.84 -3.94 2.56
C HIS A 19 -0.20 -5.29 2.19
N ASP A 20 -0.78 -6.43 2.60
CA ASP A 20 -0.24 -7.75 2.25
C ASP A 20 -0.18 -7.92 0.73
N GLU A 21 -1.16 -7.38 -0.01
CA GLU A 21 -1.17 -7.42 -1.48
C GLU A 21 -0.08 -6.56 -2.12
N VAL A 22 0.24 -5.41 -1.50
CA VAL A 22 1.32 -4.54 -1.96
C VAL A 22 2.69 -5.14 -1.63
N ILE A 23 2.81 -5.81 -0.47
CA ILE A 23 4.00 -6.58 -0.10
C ILE A 23 4.21 -7.73 -1.09
N LEU A 24 3.15 -8.47 -1.41
CA LEU A 24 3.17 -9.54 -2.40
C LEU A 24 3.56 -9.04 -3.79
N LEU A 25 3.06 -7.86 -4.22
CA LEU A 25 3.53 -7.19 -5.44
C LEU A 25 5.05 -6.96 -5.40
N CYS A 26 5.58 -6.42 -4.30
CA CYS A 26 7.02 -6.17 -4.15
C CYS A 26 7.82 -7.48 -4.27
N GLU A 27 7.34 -8.56 -3.67
CA GLU A 27 7.98 -9.88 -3.80
C GLU A 27 7.95 -10.40 -5.24
N ARG A 28 6.83 -10.25 -5.94
CA ARG A 28 6.71 -10.63 -7.35
C ARG A 28 7.67 -9.82 -8.22
N ILE A 29 7.81 -8.52 -8.00
CA ILE A 29 8.80 -7.67 -8.69
C ILE A 29 10.22 -8.21 -8.45
N ARG A 30 10.60 -8.45 -7.18
CA ARG A 30 11.92 -9.01 -6.82
C ARG A 30 12.18 -10.36 -7.50
N LEU A 31 11.20 -11.25 -7.49
CA LEU A 31 11.31 -12.57 -8.13
C LEU A 31 11.47 -12.45 -9.64
N GLY A 32 10.68 -11.61 -10.30
CA GLY A 32 10.78 -11.36 -11.73
C GLY A 32 12.16 -10.83 -12.13
N LEU A 33 12.67 -9.83 -11.39
CA LEU A 33 13.99 -9.25 -11.63
C LEU A 33 15.12 -10.27 -11.40
N ARG A 34 15.08 -11.01 -10.29
CA ARG A 34 16.07 -12.06 -9.96
C ARG A 34 16.12 -13.14 -11.03
N ASN A 35 14.96 -13.53 -11.55
CA ASN A 35 14.84 -14.57 -12.58
C ASN A 35 15.03 -14.02 -14.01
N LYS A 36 15.44 -12.75 -14.16
CA LYS A 36 15.67 -12.10 -15.45
C LYS A 36 14.45 -12.18 -16.38
N VAL A 37 13.24 -12.15 -15.83
CA VAL A 37 12.01 -11.98 -16.59
C VAL A 37 12.11 -10.66 -17.36
N ASP A 38 11.63 -10.63 -18.61
CA ASP A 38 11.57 -9.39 -19.39
C ASP A 38 10.86 -8.29 -18.57
N ALA A 39 11.58 -7.20 -18.32
CA ALA A 39 11.09 -6.08 -17.52
C ALA A 39 9.75 -5.51 -18.04
N LYS A 40 9.47 -5.63 -19.35
CA LYS A 40 8.17 -5.23 -19.92
C LYS A 40 7.01 -6.10 -19.42
N ARG A 41 7.24 -7.39 -19.17
CA ARG A 41 6.21 -8.29 -18.61
C ARG A 41 5.88 -7.91 -17.18
N ILE A 42 6.91 -7.68 -16.36
CA ILE A 42 6.75 -7.19 -14.98
C ILE A 42 6.02 -5.84 -15.00
N LYS A 43 6.45 -4.88 -15.84
CA LYS A 43 5.84 -3.55 -15.95
C LYS A 43 4.34 -3.62 -16.31
N LYS A 44 3.95 -4.47 -17.24
CA LYS A 44 2.53 -4.66 -17.58
C LYS A 44 1.70 -5.10 -16.36
N TYR A 45 2.24 -6.01 -15.55
CA TYR A 45 1.56 -6.48 -14.34
C TYR A 45 1.46 -5.39 -13.28
N ILE A 46 2.53 -4.64 -13.00
CA ILE A 46 2.48 -3.58 -11.99
C ILE A 46 1.56 -2.43 -12.41
N ASP A 47 1.46 -2.13 -13.71
CA ASP A 47 0.56 -1.11 -14.22
C ASP A 47 -0.90 -1.53 -14.06
N TRP A 48 -1.18 -2.81 -14.33
CA TRP A 48 -2.48 -3.40 -14.06
C TRP A 48 -2.80 -3.37 -12.55
N PHE A 49 -1.86 -3.78 -11.69
CA PHE A 49 -2.05 -3.76 -10.23
C PHE A 49 -2.34 -2.34 -9.74
N LYS A 50 -1.58 -1.36 -10.24
CA LYS A 50 -1.77 0.04 -9.87
C LYS A 50 -3.18 0.52 -10.20
N ALA A 51 -3.62 0.30 -11.43
CA ALA A 51 -4.92 0.76 -11.90
C ALA A 51 -6.11 0.05 -11.25
N ASN A 52 -5.95 -1.22 -10.85
CA ASN A 52 -7.05 -2.02 -10.30
C ASN A 52 -7.10 -2.05 -8.77
N TYR A 53 -6.01 -1.66 -8.10
CA TYR A 53 -5.90 -1.79 -6.64
C TYR A 53 -5.24 -0.56 -6.00
N LEU A 54 -3.97 -0.30 -6.33
CA LEU A 54 -3.17 0.69 -5.59
C LEU A 54 -3.72 2.12 -5.65
N ASP A 55 -4.30 2.51 -6.79
CA ASP A 55 -4.88 3.85 -6.94
C ASP A 55 -6.12 4.06 -6.09
N ALA A 56 -6.95 3.04 -5.94
CA ALA A 56 -8.09 3.08 -5.02
C ALA A 56 -7.61 3.14 -3.57
N HIS A 57 -6.55 2.41 -3.23
CA HIS A 57 -5.97 2.39 -1.88
C HIS A 57 -5.44 3.77 -1.48
N PHE A 58 -4.64 4.40 -2.36
CA PHE A 58 -4.14 5.77 -2.12
C PHE A 58 -5.24 6.82 -2.02
N ASP A 59 -6.36 6.64 -2.72
CA ASP A 59 -7.50 7.55 -2.68
C ASP A 59 -8.28 7.40 -1.36
N MET A 60 -8.49 6.16 -0.92
CA MET A 60 -9.08 5.85 0.39
C MET A 60 -8.26 6.46 1.53
N GLU A 61 -6.94 6.30 1.52
CA GLU A 61 -6.05 6.89 2.52
C GLU A 61 -6.18 8.41 2.60
N GLN A 62 -6.17 9.06 1.43
CA GLN A 62 -6.26 10.52 1.35
C GLN A 62 -7.61 11.05 1.82
N LYS A 63 -8.70 10.32 1.55
CA LYS A 63 -10.06 10.74 1.90
C LYS A 63 -10.43 10.45 3.35
N ASN A 64 -9.96 9.33 3.90
CA ASN A 64 -10.48 8.80 5.16
C ASN A 64 -9.42 8.76 6.27
N ILE A 65 -8.15 8.53 5.92
CA ILE A 65 -7.06 8.29 6.89
C ILE A 65 -6.31 9.58 7.21
N PHE A 66 -5.78 10.25 6.20
CA PHE A 66 -4.95 11.44 6.37
C PHE A 66 -5.67 12.63 7.04
N PRO A 67 -6.98 12.87 6.81
CA PRO A 67 -7.69 13.97 7.47
C PRO A 67 -7.73 13.86 9.00
N ILE A 68 -7.57 12.65 9.58
CA ILE A 68 -7.58 12.46 11.03
C ILE A 68 -6.43 13.20 11.71
N LEU A 69 -5.23 13.17 11.11
CA LEU A 69 -4.08 13.94 11.59
C LEU A 69 -4.06 15.38 11.06
N GLY A 70 -4.82 15.65 10.00
CA GLY A 70 -4.90 16.92 9.31
C GLY A 70 -3.77 17.14 8.28
N GLU A 71 -4.08 17.85 7.20
CA GLU A 71 -3.20 18.06 6.04
C GLU A 71 -1.85 18.73 6.37
N ASN A 72 -1.80 19.48 7.48
CA ASN A 72 -0.59 20.16 7.91
C ASN A 72 0.39 19.28 8.69
N ASN A 73 -0.03 18.10 9.12
CA ASN A 73 0.79 17.15 9.86
C ASN A 73 1.99 16.67 9.02
N VAL A 74 3.16 16.58 9.65
CA VAL A 74 4.41 16.20 8.98
C VAL A 74 4.41 14.79 8.41
N ARG A 75 3.67 13.86 9.03
CA ARG A 75 3.50 12.47 8.56
C ARG A 75 2.60 12.40 7.35
N VAL A 76 1.48 13.13 7.38
CA VAL A 76 0.57 13.25 6.22
C VAL A 76 1.30 13.85 5.02
N LYS A 77 2.05 14.95 5.22
CA LYS A 77 2.88 15.55 4.16
C LYS A 77 3.90 14.56 3.59
N ARG A 78 4.50 13.71 4.43
CA ARG A 78 5.41 12.65 4.00
C ARG A 78 4.68 11.58 3.20
N ALA A 79 3.52 11.09 3.65
CA ALA A 79 2.71 10.11 2.92
C ALA A 79 2.33 10.62 1.53
N LEU A 80 1.80 11.84 1.44
CA LEU A 80 1.49 12.49 0.16
C LEU A 80 2.73 12.67 -0.73
N ALA A 81 3.91 12.90 -0.15
CA ALA A 81 5.16 12.97 -0.92
C ALA A 81 5.57 11.60 -1.47
N ASN A 82 5.36 10.52 -0.71
CA ASN A 82 5.56 9.15 -1.17
C ASN A 82 4.59 8.82 -2.32
N HIS A 83 3.29 9.13 -2.20
CA HIS A 83 2.32 8.97 -3.29
C HIS A 83 2.78 9.64 -4.59
N ARG A 84 3.19 10.91 -4.50
CA ARG A 84 3.71 11.65 -5.67
C ARG A 84 4.97 10.99 -6.25
N ARG A 85 5.87 10.49 -5.40
CA ARG A 85 7.09 9.82 -5.84
C ARG A 85 6.78 8.50 -6.54
N LEU A 86 5.94 7.66 -5.95
CA LEU A 86 5.49 6.40 -6.52
C LEU A 86 4.79 6.62 -7.85
N ASN A 87 3.84 7.55 -7.93
CA ASN A 87 3.15 7.89 -9.18
C ASN A 87 4.12 8.28 -10.32
N ARG A 88 5.18 9.04 -10.01
CA ARG A 88 6.23 9.35 -11.00
C ARG A 88 7.01 8.11 -11.43
N LEU A 89 7.35 7.22 -10.50
CA LEU A 89 8.04 5.97 -10.82
C LEU A 89 7.19 5.05 -11.71
N PHE A 90 5.90 4.91 -11.40
CA PHE A 90 4.97 4.11 -12.23
C PHE A 90 4.78 4.68 -13.63
N ALA A 91 4.85 6.00 -13.78
CA ALA A 91 4.74 6.67 -15.09
C ALA A 91 5.97 6.47 -15.98
N GLU A 92 7.10 5.99 -15.45
CA GLU A 92 8.32 5.82 -16.24
C GLU A 92 8.27 4.62 -17.18
N THR A 93 8.77 4.84 -18.40
CA THR A 93 8.77 3.82 -19.48
C THR A 93 10.17 3.44 -19.96
N ALA A 94 11.20 4.11 -19.45
CA ALA A 94 12.61 3.84 -19.77
C ALA A 94 13.33 3.16 -18.58
N GLU A 95 14.47 2.52 -18.85
CA GLU A 95 15.31 1.90 -17.81
C GLU A 95 14.52 0.97 -16.86
N LEU A 96 13.61 0.16 -17.42
CA LEU A 96 12.59 -0.55 -16.65
C LEU A 96 13.15 -1.38 -15.49
N ASN A 97 14.27 -2.10 -15.66
CA ASN A 97 14.88 -2.84 -14.54
C ASN A 97 15.20 -1.95 -13.34
N LYS A 98 15.79 -0.77 -13.59
CA LYS A 98 16.11 0.21 -12.55
C LYS A 98 14.84 0.80 -11.92
N ILE A 99 13.82 1.09 -12.74
CA ILE A 99 12.55 1.62 -12.25
C ILE A 99 11.80 0.59 -11.39
N LEU A 100 11.79 -0.67 -11.80
CA LEU A 100 11.15 -1.76 -11.07
C LEU A 100 11.76 -1.95 -9.68
N HIS A 101 13.10 -1.95 -9.56
CA HIS A 101 13.78 -1.93 -8.26
C HIS A 101 13.36 -0.73 -7.40
N LYS A 102 13.31 0.47 -7.98
CA LYS A 102 12.90 1.66 -7.24
C LYS A 102 11.44 1.60 -6.78
N ILE A 103 10.53 1.08 -7.60
CA ILE A 103 9.11 0.97 -7.23
C ILE A 103 8.95 0.05 -6.03
N GLU A 104 9.57 -1.13 -6.07
CA GLU A 104 9.50 -2.10 -4.99
C GLU A 104 10.14 -1.60 -3.69
N GLU A 105 11.30 -0.96 -3.77
CA GLU A 105 11.96 -0.35 -2.62
C GLU A 105 11.08 0.75 -1.99
N GLU A 106 10.52 1.63 -2.82
CA GLU A 106 9.70 2.75 -2.35
C GLU A 106 8.37 2.30 -1.76
N LEU A 107 7.70 1.31 -2.35
CA LEU A 107 6.49 0.71 -1.78
C LEU A 107 6.78 0.05 -0.44
N SER A 108 7.84 -0.77 -0.36
CA SER A 108 8.23 -1.43 0.89
C SER A 108 8.55 -0.42 2.00
N ASN A 109 9.25 0.67 1.66
CA ASN A 109 9.56 1.74 2.60
C ASN A 109 8.33 2.54 3.01
N TYR A 110 7.37 2.71 2.09
CA TYR A 110 6.12 3.42 2.36
C TYR A 110 5.24 2.65 3.33
N ILE A 111 4.96 1.38 3.06
CA ILE A 111 4.17 0.49 3.94
C ILE A 111 4.77 0.43 5.35
N ASN A 112 6.09 0.23 5.45
CA ASN A 112 6.76 0.22 6.76
C ASN A 112 6.64 1.56 7.50
N PHE A 113 6.67 2.68 6.78
CA PHE A 113 6.44 3.99 7.38
C PHE A 113 5.00 4.11 7.89
N GLU A 114 4.03 3.65 7.12
CA GLU A 114 2.63 3.77 7.48
C GLU A 114 2.30 2.97 8.72
N GLU A 115 2.55 1.67 8.68
CA GLU A 115 2.21 0.77 9.78
C GLU A 115 2.97 1.09 11.07
N ARG A 116 4.25 1.43 10.95
CA ARG A 116 5.11 1.60 12.14
C ARG A 116 5.04 3.00 12.73
N ILE A 117 4.63 4.00 11.95
CA ILE A 117 4.69 5.41 12.34
C ILE A 117 3.33 6.08 12.13
N LEU A 118 2.83 6.18 10.90
CA LEU A 118 1.63 6.95 10.59
C LEU A 118 0.39 6.41 11.32
N TYR A 119 0.13 5.11 11.20
CA TYR A 119 -1.03 4.43 11.77
C TYR A 119 -1.00 4.45 13.29
N LYS A 120 0.19 4.35 13.90
CA LYS A 120 0.34 4.52 15.35
C LYS A 120 0.01 5.94 15.81
N GLU A 121 0.42 6.96 15.05
CA GLU A 121 0.05 8.34 15.38
C GLU A 121 -1.46 8.58 15.22
N ILE A 122 -2.09 7.98 14.21
CA ILE A 122 -3.55 8.03 14.00
C ILE A 122 -4.29 7.38 15.16
N GLN A 123 -3.93 6.18 15.57
CA GLN A 123 -4.55 5.47 16.69
C GLN A 123 -4.52 6.26 18.01
N LEU A 124 -3.56 7.18 18.19
CA LEU A 124 -3.45 8.00 19.39
C LEU A 124 -4.43 9.18 19.42
N VAL A 125 -4.90 9.64 18.26
CA VAL A 125 -5.72 10.86 18.14
C VAL A 125 -7.12 10.63 17.57
N ALA A 126 -7.33 9.51 16.86
CA ALA A 126 -8.59 9.19 16.22
C ALA A 126 -9.69 8.96 17.26
N THR A 127 -10.90 9.46 16.95
CA THR A 127 -12.09 9.12 17.72
C THR A 127 -12.55 7.70 17.41
N GLU A 128 -13.33 7.10 18.30
CA GLU A 128 -13.92 5.77 18.07
C GLU A 128 -14.73 5.71 16.77
N GLN A 129 -15.49 6.76 16.46
CA GLN A 129 -16.24 6.87 15.21
C GLN A 129 -15.32 6.93 13.97
N GLN A 130 -14.19 7.62 14.06
CA GLN A 130 -13.21 7.66 12.97
C GLN A 130 -12.54 6.30 12.77
N LEU A 131 -12.19 5.62 13.85
CA LEU A 131 -11.62 4.28 13.80
C LEU A 131 -12.62 3.28 13.23
N GLU A 132 -13.89 3.37 13.62
CA GLU A 132 -14.98 2.54 13.09
C GLU A 132 -15.18 2.78 11.60
N VAL A 133 -15.09 4.01 11.10
CA VAL A 133 -15.15 4.31 9.66
C VAL A 133 -13.97 3.69 8.90
N ILE A 134 -12.81 3.57 9.53
CA ILE A 134 -11.64 2.92 8.92
C ILE A 134 -11.80 1.40 8.92
N GLU A 135 -12.28 0.83 10.02
CA GLU A 135 -12.47 -0.62 10.15
C GLU A 135 -13.65 -1.15 9.31
N ASN A 136 -14.77 -0.43 9.34
CA ASN A 136 -16.02 -0.81 8.68
C ASN A 136 -16.22 -0.12 7.34
N GLY A 137 -15.29 0.72 6.91
CA GLY A 137 -15.35 1.40 5.63
C GLY A 137 -15.68 0.39 4.55
N GLU A 138 -16.86 0.54 3.94
CA GLU A 138 -17.51 -0.37 2.98
C GLU A 138 -16.73 -0.57 1.66
N GLN A 139 -15.44 -0.24 1.67
CA GLN A 139 -14.50 -0.27 0.56
C GLN A 139 -13.26 -1.08 0.94
N GLN A 140 -13.43 -2.29 1.48
CA GLN A 140 -12.35 -3.27 1.36
C GLN A 140 -12.08 -3.41 -0.13
N ILE A 141 -10.91 -2.93 -0.56
CA ILE A 141 -10.54 -3.03 -1.95
C ILE A 141 -10.28 -4.50 -2.19
N VAL A 142 -11.22 -5.18 -2.85
CA VAL A 142 -11.06 -6.61 -3.11
C VAL A 142 -10.00 -6.78 -4.18
N PHE A 143 -8.84 -7.30 -3.77
CA PHE A 143 -7.83 -7.72 -4.71
C PHE A 143 -8.22 -9.05 -5.35
N SER A 144 -8.20 -9.10 -6.68
CA SER A 144 -8.21 -10.37 -7.41
C SER A 144 -7.38 -10.23 -8.67
N ASP A 145 -6.38 -11.08 -8.78
CA ASP A 145 -5.54 -11.17 -9.98
C ASP A 145 -5.95 -12.31 -10.91
N GLU A 146 -7.03 -13.04 -10.67
CA GLU A 146 -7.45 -14.24 -11.41
C GLU A 146 -7.50 -14.04 -12.93
N THR A 147 -7.86 -12.83 -13.37
CA THR A 147 -7.95 -12.46 -14.79
C THR A 147 -6.57 -12.23 -15.44
N TRP A 148 -5.53 -12.02 -14.63
CA TRP A 148 -4.18 -11.78 -15.11
C TRP A 148 -3.46 -13.08 -15.48
N LYS A 149 -3.21 -13.25 -16.78
CA LYS A 149 -2.67 -14.49 -17.35
C LYS A 149 -1.15 -14.61 -17.25
N ASP A 150 -0.43 -13.49 -17.28
CA ASP A 150 1.04 -13.50 -17.29
C ASP A 150 1.60 -13.64 -15.87
N ARG A 151 1.47 -14.83 -15.31
CA ARG A 151 1.95 -15.23 -13.98
C ARG A 151 3.46 -15.48 -13.98
N PHE A 152 4.26 -14.48 -14.32
CA PHE A 152 5.72 -14.63 -14.44
C PHE A 152 6.42 -15.06 -13.14
N TRP A 153 5.74 -14.94 -11.99
CA TRP A 153 6.20 -15.40 -10.68
C TRP A 153 5.99 -16.90 -10.42
N LEU A 154 5.23 -17.61 -11.26
CA LEU A 154 4.97 -19.05 -11.11
C LEU A 154 5.98 -19.94 -11.83
N SER A 155 6.86 -19.40 -12.66
CA SER A 155 7.96 -20.17 -13.25
C SER A 155 9.08 -20.29 -12.22
N LEU A 156 8.97 -21.39 -11.48
CA LEU A 156 9.63 -21.77 -10.23
C LEU A 156 11.15 -21.88 -10.32
N SER A 157 11.75 -21.64 -9.15
CA SER A 157 12.78 -22.46 -8.52
C SER A 157 13.59 -23.35 -9.48
N ALA A 158 14.80 -22.88 -9.82
CA ALA A 158 15.94 -23.75 -10.04
C ALA A 158 16.93 -23.52 -8.90
#